data_AF-A0A7L4BC78-F1
#
_entry.id   AF-A0A7L4BC78-F1
#
_cell.length_a   1.000
_cell.length_b   1.000
_cell.length_c   1.000
_cell.angle_alpha   90.00
_cell.angle_beta   90.00
_cell.angle_gamma   90.00
#
_symmetry.space_group_name_H-M   'P 1'
#
loop_
_entity.id
_entity.type
_entity.pdbx_description
1 polymer ?
#
loop_
_entity_poly.entity_id
_entity_poly.type
_entity_poly.pdbx_seq_one_letter_code
_entity_poly.pdbx_strand_id
1 'polypeptide(L)' 'KVVEELVDELLSACHRLSRNNFNLFLQPAVGLGCVYEGWSAQEDNVVYRLLVPLQPPPGHAFSLEQGT' A
#
# COMPACT_ATOMS: atom_id res chain seq x y z
N LYS A 1 -15.84 -4.56 1.37
CA LYS A 1 -16.65 -3.33 1.20
C LYS A 1 -16.21 -2.23 2.15
N VAL A 2 -16.58 -2.19 3.44
CA VAL A 2 -16.17 -1.09 4.36
C VAL A 2 -14.66 -0.86 4.41
N VAL A 3 -13.86 -1.93 4.50
CA VAL A 3 -12.39 -1.82 4.53
C VAL A 3 -11.81 -1.32 3.21
N GLU A 4 -12.37 -1.74 2.08
CA GLU A 4 -11.92 -1.32 0.74
C GLU A 4 -12.23 0.17 0.52
N GLU A 5 -13.44 0.61 0.89
CA GLU A 5 -13.87 2.01 0.82
C GLU A 5 -12.98 2.91 1.71
N LEU A 6 -12.69 2.48 2.93
CA LEU A 6 -11.78 3.19 3.83
C LEU A 6 -10.36 3.33 3.24
N VAL A 7 -9.86 2.26 2.62
CA VAL A 7 -8.53 2.27 1.98
C VAL A 7 -8.53 3.25 0.81
N ASP A 8 -9.55 3.21 -0.05
CA ASP A 8 -9.64 4.10 -1.21
C ASP A 8 -9.69 5.58 -0.79
N GLU A 9 -10.45 5.90 0.26
CA GLU A 9 -10.48 7.25 0.84
C GLU A 9 -9.12 7.68 1.38
N LEU A 10 -8.43 6.79 2.11
CA LEU A 10 -7.09 7.05 2.64
C LEU A 10 -6.08 7.30 1.50
N LEU A 11 -6.10 6.47 0.45
CA LEU A 11 -5.22 6.63 -0.70
C LEU A 11 -5.48 7.95 -1.43
N SER A 12 -6.75 8.34 -1.58
CA SER A 12 -7.16 9.61 -2.16
C SER A 12 -6.62 10.80 -1.34
N ALA A 13 -6.73 10.75 -0.01
CA ALA A 13 -6.17 11.76 0.88
C ALA A 13 -4.64 11.84 0.75
N CYS A 14 -3.95 10.70 0.77
CA CYS A 14 -2.51 10.63 0.61
C CYS A 14 -2.04 11.18 -0.73
N HIS A 15 -2.73 10.89 -1.83
CA HIS A 15 -2.43 11.44 -3.16
C HIS A 15 -2.55 12.97 -3.19
N ARG A 16 -3.56 13.53 -2.52
CA ARG A 16 -3.72 15.00 -2.41
C ARG A 16 -2.57 15.64 -1.63
N LEU A 17 -2.08 14.98 -0.58
CA LEU A 17 -0.96 15.46 0.24
C LEU A 17 0.40 15.26 -0.45
N SER A 18 0.58 14.18 -1.21
CA SER A 18 1.86 13.82 -1.84
C SER A 18 2.14 14.62 -3.12
N ARG A 19 1.09 15.10 -3.80
CA ARG A 19 1.18 15.91 -5.04
C ARG A 19 2.08 17.14 -4.88
N ASN A 20 2.20 17.69 -3.67
CA ASN A 20 2.99 18.89 -3.42
C ASN A 20 4.46 18.61 -3.08
N ASN A 21 4.83 17.37 -2.73
CA ASN A 21 6.13 17.10 -2.13
C ASN A 21 7.00 16.11 -2.94
N PHE A 22 6.45 14.99 -3.41
CA PHE A 22 7.32 13.88 -3.91
C PHE A 22 6.87 13.22 -5.22
N ASN A 23 5.75 13.64 -5.84
CA ASN A 23 5.21 12.97 -7.05
C ASN A 23 5.16 11.43 -6.94
N LEU A 24 5.01 10.93 -5.70
CA LEU A 24 4.83 9.50 -5.45
C LEU A 24 3.39 9.18 -5.78
N PHE A 25 3.21 8.47 -6.89
CA PHE A 25 1.90 8.04 -7.33
C PHE A 25 1.57 6.72 -6.63
N LEU A 26 0.58 6.75 -5.73
CA LEU A 26 0.08 5.57 -5.05
C LEU A 26 -0.77 4.77 -6.03
N GLN A 27 -0.43 3.52 -6.26
CA GLN A 27 -1.24 2.61 -7.07
C GLN A 27 -2.40 2.01 -6.24
N PRO A 28 -3.43 1.46 -6.90
CA PRO A 28 -4.50 0.75 -6.21
C PRO A 28 -3.94 -0.31 -5.28
N ALA A 29 -4.52 -0.41 -4.10
CA ALA A 29 -4.03 -1.36 -3.13
C ALA A 29 -4.32 -2.80 -3.57
N VAL A 30 -3.35 -3.68 -3.32
CA VAL A 30 -3.45 -5.11 -3.61
C VAL A 30 -3.72 -5.84 -2.31
N GLY A 31 -4.84 -6.57 -2.29
CA GLY A 31 -5.17 -7.49 -1.22
C GLY A 31 -4.12 -8.58 -1.11
N LEU A 32 -3.40 -8.63 0.02
CA LEU A 32 -2.60 -9.80 0.33
C LEU A 32 -3.52 -10.86 0.92
N GLY A 33 -3.84 -11.87 0.12
CA GLY A 33 -4.29 -13.14 0.68
C GLY A 33 -3.27 -13.65 1.70
N CYS A 34 -3.69 -14.57 2.56
CA CYS A 34 -2.98 -15.19 3.69
C CYS A 34 -1.57 -15.78 3.44
N VAL A 35 -0.93 -15.50 2.31
CA VAL A 35 0.28 -16.15 1.79
C VAL A 35 1.58 -15.44 2.20
N TYR A 36 1.53 -14.20 2.71
CA TYR A 36 2.73 -13.48 3.18
C TYR A 36 2.85 -13.51 4.71
N GLU A 37 3.40 -14.64 5.17
CA GLU A 37 4.01 -14.89 6.48
C GLU A 37 3.17 -14.58 7.73
N GLY A 38 2.41 -15.60 8.18
CA GLY A 38 2.16 -15.81 9.62
C GLY A 38 0.88 -15.23 10.20
N TRP A 39 -0.15 -15.02 9.40
CA TRP A 39 -1.41 -14.44 9.87
C TRP A 39 -2.38 -15.57 10.17
N SER A 40 -2.15 -16.26 11.29
CA SER A 40 -3.14 -17.17 11.84
C SER A 40 -4.38 -16.34 12.16
N ALA A 41 -5.49 -16.64 11.49
CA ALA A 41 -6.80 -16.16 11.91
C ALA A 41 -7.08 -16.74 13.30
N GLN A 42 -6.62 -16.05 14.34
CA GLN A 42 -7.17 -16.23 15.66
C GLN A 42 -8.49 -15.44 15.63
N GLU A 43 -9.60 -16.13 15.87
CA GLU A 43 -10.98 -15.71 15.57
C GLU A 43 -11.37 -14.29 16.07
N ASP A 44 -10.57 -13.69 16.95
CA ASP A 44 -10.81 -12.35 17.54
C ASP A 44 -9.92 -11.22 17.01
N ASN A 45 -8.92 -11.47 16.15
CA ASN A 45 -7.99 -10.43 15.64
C ASN A 45 -7.84 -10.52 14.12
N VAL A 46 -8.88 -10.14 13.39
CA VAL A 46 -8.80 -9.98 11.93
C VAL A 46 -7.99 -8.73 11.63
N VAL A 47 -6.73 -8.92 11.29
CA VAL A 47 -5.88 -7.82 10.86
C VAL A 47 -5.82 -7.84 9.33
N TYR A 48 -6.20 -6.72 8.71
CA TYR A 48 -6.22 -6.57 7.25
C TYR A 48 -4.86 -6.06 6.77
N ARG A 49 -4.22 -6.81 5.87
CA ARG A 49 -2.96 -6.42 5.24
C ARG A 49 -3.17 -6.10 3.77
N LEU A 50 -2.70 -4.92 3.39
CA LEU A 50 -2.80 -4.41 2.04
C LEU A 50 -1.43 -3.85 1.66
N LEU A 51 -1.01 -4.12 0.42
CA LEU A 51 0.13 -3.43 -0.17
C LEU A 51 -0.39 -2.30 -1.04
N VAL A 52 0.21 -1.13 -0.90
CA VAL A 52 -0.03 0.03 -1.76
C VAL A 52 1.25 0.26 -2.55
N PRO A 53 1.34 -0.23 -3.80
CA PRO A 53 2.54 -0.04 -4.58
C PRO A 53 2.78 1.45 -4.83
N LEU A 54 4.03 1.87 -4.69
CA LEU A 54 4.46 3.19 -5.12
C LEU A 54 4.90 3.09 -6.57
N GLN A 55 4.58 4.11 -7.37
CA GLN A 55 5.16 4.28 -8.69
C GLN A 55 6.22 5.39 -8.64
N PRO A 56 7.40 5.17 -9.24
CA PRO A 56 8.44 6.19 -9.27
C PRO A 56 7.98 7.37 -10.14
N PRO A 57 8.48 8.59 -9.87
CA PRO A 57 8.25 9.72 -10.75
C PRO A 57 8.71 9.43 -12.19
N PRO A 58 8.15 10.11 -13.21
CA PRO A 58 8.61 9.97 -14.59
C PRO A 58 10.14 10.12 -14.70
N GLY A 59 10.77 9.23 -15.46
CA GLY A 59 12.23 9.20 -15.63
C GLY A 59 13.02 8.56 -14.48
N HIS A 60 12.35 8.03 -13.46
CA HIS A 60 12.98 7.36 -12.32
C HIS A 60 12.55 5.88 -12.25
N ALA A 61 13.35 5.07 -11.56
CA ALA A 61 13.04 3.68 -11.26
C ALA A 61 13.41 3.38 -9.81
N PHE A 62 12.61 2.53 -9.15
CA PHE A 62 13.00 1.96 -7.87
C PHE A 62 14.00 0.83 -8.11
N SER A 63 15.11 0.86 -7.39
CA SER A 63 16.10 -0.22 -7.38
C SER A 63 16.13 -0.84 -5.99
N LEU A 64 16.26 -2.16 -5.94
CA LEU A 64 16.43 -2.87 -4.67
C LEU A 64 17.89 -2.71 -4.26
N GLU A 65 18.14 -2.01 -3.16
CA GLU A 65 19.46 -1.97 -2.54
C GLU A 65 19.64 -3.26 -1.72
N GLN A 66 20.70 -4.04 -2.02
CA GLN A 66 21.08 -5.16 -1.17
C GLN A 66 21.82 -4.60 0.05
N GLY A 67 21.23 -4.74 1.24
CA GLY A 67 21.91 -4.39 2.47
C GLY A 67 23.16 -5.25 2.69
N THR A 68 24.25 -4.61 3.12
CA THR A 68 25.47 -5.27 3.61
C THR A 68 25.31 -5.77 5.04
#